data_AF-A0AAJ1EY60-F1
#
_entry.id   AF-A0AAJ1EY60-F1
#
_cell.length_a   1.000
_cell.length_b   1.000
_cell.length_c   1.000
_cell.angle_alpha   90.00
_cell.angle_beta   90.00
_cell.angle_gamma   90.00
#
_symmetry.space_group_name_H-M   'P 1'
#
loop_
_entity.id
_entity.type
_entity.pdbx_description
1 polymer ?
#
loop_
_entity_poly.entity_id
_entity_poly.type
_entity_poly.pdbx_seq_one_letter_code
_entity_poly.pdbx_strand_id
1 'polypeptide(L)' 'QSIGEPGTQMTLRTFHFAGIRERNVTLGLPRLIELVDARKKPVTPTMDIYLEENYKKSKEKAIKVAREILHTKVSAL' A
#
# COMPACT_ATOMS: atom_id res chain seq x y z
N GLN A 1 20.49 8.35 19.15
CA GLN A 1 19.49 7.66 20.00
C GLN A 1 18.04 8.02 19.67
N SER A 2 17.77 8.95 18.75
CA SER A 2 16.44 9.58 18.60
C SER A 2 15.41 8.80 17.76
N ILE A 3 15.82 7.72 17.08
CA ILE A 3 14.97 6.97 16.11
C ILE A 3 14.66 5.54 16.57
N GLY A 4 15.54 4.94 17.38
CA GLY A 4 15.44 3.53 17.75
C GLY A 4 14.30 3.22 18.72
N GLU A 5 14.15 4.04 19.75
CA GLU A 5 13.09 3.90 20.77
C GLU A 5 11.67 4.19 20.24
N PRO A 6 11.42 5.21 19.40
CA PRO A 6 10.11 5.35 18.77
C PRO A 6 9.82 4.24 17.75
N GLY A 7 10.84 3.68 17.09
CA GLY A 7 10.69 2.57 16.15
C GLY A 7 10.12 1.30 16.78
N THR A 8 10.60 0.93 17.98
CA THR A 8 10.08 -0.22 18.72
C THR A 8 8.65 0.03 19.23
N GLN A 9 8.37 1.26 19.70
CA GLN A 9 7.03 1.66 20.15
C GLN A 9 5.99 1.69 19.01
N MET A 10 6.41 2.02 17.78
CA MET A 10 5.53 1.99 16.61
C MET A 10 5.06 0.58 16.23
N THR A 11 5.84 -0.47 16.54
CA THR A 11 5.44 -1.88 16.29
C THR A 11 4.14 -2.26 16.99
N LEU A 12 3.87 -1.66 18.16
CA LEU A 12 2.67 -1.93 18.96
C LEU A 12 1.47 -1.03 18.59
N ARG A 13 1.68 0.09 17.86
CA ARG A 13 0.62 1.08 17.55
C ARG A 13 0.03 0.99 16.13
N THR A 14 0.53 0.12 15.27
CA THR A 14 0.12 0.06 13.84
C THR A 14 -1.08 -0.83 13.55
N PHE A 15 -1.54 -1.65 14.51
CA PHE A 15 -2.74 -2.47 14.35
C PHE A 15 -4.05 -1.70 14.52
N HIS A 16 -4.01 -0.44 14.99
CA HIS A 16 -5.18 0.38 15.28
C HIS A 16 -5.21 1.72 14.53
N PHE A 17 -4.64 1.80 13.31
CA PHE A 17 -4.98 2.92 12.42
C PHE A 17 -6.37 2.65 11.81
N ALA A 18 -7.40 2.90 12.62
CA ALA A 18 -8.80 2.73 12.26
C ALA A 18 -9.16 3.71 11.12
N GLY A 19 -9.45 3.18 9.93
CA GLY A 19 -10.08 3.97 8.87
C GLY A 19 -10.03 3.40 7.46
N ILE A 20 -9.02 2.59 7.12
CA ILE A 20 -8.85 2.05 5.75
C ILE A 20 -8.75 0.52 5.84
N ARG A 21 -9.91 -0.15 5.81
CA ARG A 21 -10.06 -1.60 6.04
C ARG A 21 -9.40 -2.52 4.99
N GLU A 22 -8.89 -1.98 3.89
CA GLU A 22 -8.56 -2.80 2.70
C GLU A 22 -7.12 -2.73 2.21
N ARG A 23 -6.22 -1.95 2.83
CA ARG A 23 -4.80 -1.95 2.45
C ARG A 23 -3.97 -2.72 3.48
N ASN A 24 -3.56 -3.94 3.13
CA ASN A 24 -2.53 -4.69 3.86
C ASN A 24 -1.16 -4.04 3.57
N VAL A 25 -0.86 -2.93 4.25
CA VAL A 25 0.45 -2.27 4.19
C VAL A 25 1.28 -2.73 5.39
N THR A 26 2.51 -3.16 5.17
CA THR A 26 3.45 -3.31 6.29
C THR A 26 3.69 -1.92 6.90
N LEU A 27 3.26 -1.73 8.15
CA LEU A 27 3.46 -0.49 8.91
C LEU A 27 4.35 -0.75 10.12
N GLY A 28 5.01 0.31 10.62
CA GLY A 28 5.81 0.27 11.84
C GLY A 28 7.23 -0.25 11.62
N LEU A 29 7.76 -0.97 12.61
CA LEU A 29 9.14 -1.46 12.61
C LEU A 29 9.48 -2.37 11.41
N PRO A 30 8.61 -3.32 10.97
CA PRO A 30 8.91 -4.15 9.80
C PRO A 30 9.15 -3.33 8.53
N ARG A 31 8.40 -2.24 8.35
CA ARG A 31 8.59 -1.34 7.20
C ARG A 31 9.85 -0.50 7.34
N LEU A 32 10.17 -0.05 8.54
CA LEU A 32 11.39 0.69 8.81
C LEU A 32 12.64 -0.16 8.51
N ILE A 33 12.68 -1.40 8.97
CA ILE A 33 13.77 -2.34 8.68
C ILE A 33 13.89 -2.57 7.17
N GLU A 34 12.78 -2.80 6.48
CA GLU A 34 12.77 -3.01 5.03
C GLU A 34 13.31 -1.82 4.23
N LEU A 35 13.00 -0.58 4.65
CA LEU A 35 13.49 0.64 4.01
C LEU A 35 14.98 0.86 4.27
N VAL A 36 15.45 0.61 5.50
CA VAL A 36 16.87 0.75 5.87
C VAL A 36 17.72 -0.34 5.20
N ASP A 37 17.22 -1.58 5.13
CA ASP A 37 17.87 -2.70 4.44
C ASP A 37 17.86 -2.56 2.89
N ALA A 38 17.13 -1.57 2.34
CA ALA A 38 16.98 -1.33 0.90
C ALA A 38 16.62 -2.60 0.11
N ARG A 39 15.66 -3.40 0.61
CA ARG A 39 15.30 -4.68 -0.01
C ARG A 39 14.80 -4.51 -1.44
N LYS A 40 15.33 -5.31 -2.37
CA LYS A 40 14.97 -5.29 -3.80
C LYS A 40 13.49 -5.63 -4.06
N LYS A 41 12.88 -6.47 -3.23
CA LYS A 41 11.47 -6.85 -3.31
C LYS A 41 10.80 -6.54 -1.98
N PRO A 42 9.95 -5.51 -1.90
CA PRO A 42 9.22 -5.22 -0.69
C PRO A 42 8.14 -6.28 -0.43
N VAL A 43 7.83 -6.52 0.84
CA VAL A 43 6.83 -7.51 1.29
C VAL A 43 5.42 -7.10 0.87
N THR A 44 5.09 -5.81 0.95
CA THR A 44 3.82 -5.26 0.45
C THR A 44 4.06 -4.14 -0.55
N PRO A 45 4.26 -4.44 -1.85
CA PRO A 45 4.36 -3.43 -2.88
C PRO A 45 3.01 -2.74 -3.08
N THR A 46 2.96 -1.43 -2.88
CA THR A 46 1.76 -0.61 -3.09
C THR A 46 2.08 0.56 -4.01
N MET A 47 1.17 0.90 -4.90
CA MET A 47 1.28 2.03 -5.82
C MET A 47 -0.02 2.81 -5.82
N ASP A 48 0.05 4.12 -5.61
CA ASP A 48 -1.10 5.01 -5.74
C ASP A 48 -1.14 5.56 -7.17
N ILE A 49 -2.26 5.30 -7.87
CA ILE A 49 -2.46 5.72 -9.26
C ILE A 49 -3.48 6.86 -9.28
N TYR A 50 -3.04 8.02 -9.74
CA TYR A 50 -3.90 9.19 -9.88
C TYR A 50 -4.61 9.17 -11.24
N LEU A 51 -5.92 9.38 -11.21
CA LEU A 51 -6.73 9.48 -12.44
C LEU A 51 -6.69 10.89 -13.00
N GLU A 52 -6.61 11.01 -14.32
CA GLU A 52 -6.76 12.29 -15.03
C GLU A 52 -8.14 12.90 -14.81
N GLU A 53 -8.25 14.23 -14.98
CA GLU A 53 -9.47 14.99 -14.69
C GLU A 53 -10.73 14.46 -15.42
N ASN A 54 -10.54 13.92 -16.63
CA ASN A 54 -11.59 13.34 -17.47
C ASN A 54 -12.20 12.04 -16.90
N TYR A 55 -11.43 11.32 -16.09
CA TYR A 55 -11.80 10.02 -15.50
C TYR A 55 -12.06 10.12 -13.99
N LYS A 56 -11.51 11.15 -13.33
CA LYS A 56 -11.65 11.39 -11.87
C LYS A 56 -13.09 11.68 -11.42
N LYS A 57 -13.90 12.31 -12.27
CA LYS A 57 -15.27 12.74 -11.90
C LYS A 57 -16.33 11.65 -12.01
N SER A 58 -16.06 10.54 -12.71
CA SER A 58 -17.04 9.46 -12.92
C SER A 58 -16.52 8.14 -12.33
N LYS A 59 -17.32 7.56 -11.44
CA LYS A 59 -17.03 6.26 -10.81
C LYS A 59 -16.90 5.14 -11.84
N GLU A 60 -17.74 5.14 -12.87
CA GLU A 60 -17.73 4.11 -13.92
C GLU A 60 -16.44 4.12 -14.72
N LYS A 61 -15.96 5.32 -15.08
CA LYS A 61 -14.70 5.53 -15.77
C LYS A 61 -13.51 5.10 -14.92
N ALA A 62 -13.52 5.43 -13.63
CA ALA A 62 -12.49 4.98 -12.69
C ALA A 62 -12.41 3.45 -12.59
N ILE A 63 -13.55 2.76 -12.52
CA ILE A 63 -13.61 1.30 -12.48
C ILE A 63 -13.11 0.69 -13.80
N LYS A 64 -13.41 1.31 -14.94
CA LYS A 64 -12.91 0.85 -16.24
C LYS A 64 -11.38 0.88 -16.30
N VAL A 65 -10.76 2.00 -15.92
CA VAL A 65 -9.30 2.14 -15.87
C VAL A 65 -8.70 1.14 -14.88
N ALA A 66 -9.32 0.95 -13.71
CA ALA A 66 -8.86 -0.03 -12.74
C ALA A 66 -8.86 -1.46 -13.31
N ARG A 67 -9.88 -1.84 -14.09
CA ARG A 67 -9.95 -3.14 -14.77
C ARG A 67 -8.90 -3.31 -15.87
N GLU A 68 -8.59 -2.24 -16.61
CA GLU A 68 -7.53 -2.27 -17.63
C GLU A 68 -6.15 -2.49 -17.02
N ILE A 69 -5.91 -2.00 -15.80
CA ILE A 69 -4.64 -2.16 -15.07
C ILE A 69 -4.57 -3.51 -14.35
N LEU A 70 -5.70 -4.09 -13.95
CA LEU A 70 -5.75 -5.39 -13.29
C LEU A 70 -5.30 -6.51 -14.23
N HIS A 71 -4.08 -7.01 -14.01
CA HIS A 71 -3.56 -8.17 -14.73
C HIS A 71 -4.33 -9.43 -14.33
N THR A 72 -5.32 -9.80 -15.15
CA THR A 72 -6.07 -11.06 -15.00
C THR A 72 -5.43 -12.12 -15.88
N LYS A 73 -4.86 -13.17 -15.27
CA LYS A 73 -4.37 -14.34 -16.01
C LYS A 73 -5.55 -15.27 -16.32
N VAL A 74 -5.63 -15.74 -17.56
CA VAL A 74 -6.69 -16.64 -18.05
C VAL A 74 -6.67 -18.01 -17.33
N SER A 75 -5.58 -18.35 -16.63
CA SER A 75 -5.45 -19.60 -15.87
C SER A 75 -6.21 -19.64 -14.53
N ALA A 76 -6.93 -18.57 -14.17
CA ALA A 76 -7.66 -18.45 -12.90
C ALA A 76 -9.19 -18.63 -13.04
N LEU A 77 -9.66 -19.09 -14.21
CA LEU A 77 -11.02 -19.58 -14.45
C LEU A 77 -11.01 -21.11 -14.47
#